data_AF-A0A833GUS7-F1
#
_entry.id   AF-A0A833GUS7-F1
#
_cell.length_a   1.000
_cell.length_b   1.000
_cell.length_c   1.000
_cell.angle_alpha   90.00
_cell.angle_beta   90.00
_cell.angle_gamma   90.00
#
_symmetry.space_group_name_H-M   'P 1'
#
loop_
_entity.id
_entity.type
_entity.pdbx_description
1 polymer ?
#
loop_
_entity_poly.entity_id
_entity_poly.type
_entity_poly.pdbx_seq_one_letter_code
_entity_poly.pdbx_strand_id
1 'polypeptide(L)' 'MNVKVHYRITQDRAGIPQEFAGARRFAISEGQATEDLARQQLAADWQIPVSAVEICRIED' A
#
# COMPACT_ATOMS: atom_id res chain seq x y z
N MET A 1 1.54 10.01 13.73
CA MET A 1 2.62 10.39 12.79
C MET A 1 2.09 10.28 11.36
N ASN A 2 2.52 11.17 10.47
CA ASN A 2 2.13 11.11 9.05
C ASN A 2 3.30 10.58 8.26
N VAL A 3 3.24 9.30 7.90
CA VAL A 3 4.31 8.65 7.14
C VAL A 3 3.92 8.58 5.67
N LYS A 4 4.91 8.70 4.80
CA LYS A 4 4.75 8.51 3.36
C LYS A 4 5.14 7.09 3.00
N VAL A 5 4.19 6.34 2.47
CA VAL A 5 4.36 4.94 2.09
C VAL A 5 4.40 4.85 0.58
N HIS A 6 5.51 4.33 0.06
CA HIS A 6 5.69 3.95 -1.34
C HIS A 6 5.24 2.52 -1.52
N TYR A 7 4.33 2.30 -2.46
CA TYR A 7 3.72 1.02 -2.74
C TYR A 7 3.74 0.71 -4.23
N ARG A 8 3.64 -0.58 -4.53
CA ARG A 8 3.51 -1.12 -5.87
C ARG A 8 2.36 -2.11 -5.90
N ILE A 9 1.56 -2.06 -6.95
CA ILE A 9 0.48 -2.99 -7.23
C ILE A 9 0.94 -3.86 -8.39
N THR A 10 0.99 -5.16 -8.15
CA THR A 10 1.46 -6.15 -9.12
C THR A 10 0.36 -6.55 -10.09
N GLN A 11 0.70 -6.59 -11.38
CA GLN A 11 -0.22 -6.94 -12.47
C GLN A 11 -0.91 -8.31 -12.25
N ASP A 12 -0.09 -9.30 -11.90
CA ASP A 12 -0.46 -10.71 -11.76
C ASP A 12 -1.59 -10.94 -10.74
N ARG A 13 -1.56 -10.19 -9.64
CA ARG A 13 -2.49 -10.38 -8.52
C ARG A 13 -3.63 -9.36 -8.49
N ALA A 14 -3.47 -8.21 -9.13
CA ALA A 14 -4.49 -7.17 -9.19
C ALA A 14 -5.39 -7.26 -10.43
N GLY A 15 -5.03 -8.07 -11.44
CA GLY A 15 -5.79 -8.16 -12.69
C GLY A 15 -5.76 -6.86 -13.52
N ILE A 16 -4.81 -5.97 -13.22
CA ILE A 16 -4.58 -4.72 -13.94
C ILE A 16 -3.70 -4.97 -15.18
N PRO A 17 -3.69 -4.09 -16.19
CA PRO A 17 -2.90 -4.31 -17.41
C PRO A 17 -1.41 -3.98 -17.28
N GLN A 18 -0.99 -3.28 -16.22
CA GLN A 18 0.42 -2.93 -15.96
C GLN A 18 0.66 -2.79 -14.46
N GLU A 19 1.89 -2.98 -14.00
CA GLU A 19 2.27 -2.69 -12.62
C GLU A 19 2.08 -1.19 -12.31
N PHE A 20 1.45 -0.89 -11.18
CA PHE A 20 1.25 0.49 -10.74
C PHE A 20 2.17 0.78 -9.54
N ALA A 21 2.87 1.90 -9.54
CA ALA A 21 3.68 2.32 -8.40
C ALA A 21 3.28 3.74 -7.98
N GLY A 22 3.17 3.97 -6.68
CA GLY A 22 2.73 5.25 -6.14
C GLY A 22 3.21 5.48 -4.72
N ALA A 23 3.00 6.69 -4.21
CA ALA A 23 3.25 7.03 -2.82
C ALA A 23 2.01 7.70 -2.23
N ARG A 24 1.59 7.25 -1.04
CA ARG A 24 0.45 7.81 -0.30
C ARG A 24 0.85 8.07 1.14
N ARG A 25 0.32 9.15 1.72
CA ARG A 25 0.53 9.48 3.13
C ARG A 25 -0.52 8.76 3.97
N PHE A 26 -0.08 8.11 5.03
CA PHE A 26 -0.93 7.41 5.99
C PHE A 26 -0.76 8.07 7.36
N ALA A 27 -1.89 8.39 7.98
CA ALA A 27 -1.93 8.79 9.38
C ALA A 27 -1.89 7.52 10.22
N ILE A 28 -0.75 7.28 10.88
CA ILE A 28 -0.56 6.13 11.77
C ILE A 28 -0.51 6.59 13.23
N SER A 29 -1.12 5.76 14.08
CA SER A 29 -1.05 5.86 15.53
C SER A 29 0.12 5.06 16.07
N GLU A 30 0.70 5.50 17.18
CA GLU A 30 1.79 4.81 17.86
C GLU A 30 1.41 3.35 18.19
N GLY A 31 2.25 2.39 17.79
CA GLY A 31 2.00 0.95 17.99
C GLY A 31 1.28 0.23 16.84
N GLN A 32 0.92 0.91 15.76
CA GLN A 32 0.25 0.29 14.60
C GLN A 32 1.25 -0.05 13.49
N ALA A 33 1.15 -1.25 12.93
CA ALA A 33 2.01 -1.66 11.81
C ALA A 33 1.61 -0.89 10.53
N THR A 34 2.40 0.12 10.18
CA THR A 34 2.18 0.97 9.00
C THR A 34 2.00 0.17 7.72
N GLU A 35 2.83 -0.85 7.50
CA GLU A 35 2.75 -1.68 6.30
C GLU A 35 1.40 -2.39 6.19
N ASP A 36 0.93 -2.99 7.29
CA ASP A 36 -0.30 -3.76 7.29
C ASP A 36 -1.51 -2.85 7.03
N LEU A 37 -1.57 -1.70 7.72
CA LEU A 37 -2.60 -0.69 7.49
C LEU A 37 -2.59 -0.20 6.03
N ALA A 38 -1.41 0.16 5.51
CA ALA A 38 -1.27 0.66 4.16
C ALA A 38 -1.71 -0.37 3.13
N ARG A 39 -1.29 -1.63 3.28
CA ARG A 39 -1.70 -2.73 2.38
C ARG A 39 -3.21 -2.95 2.41
N GLN A 40 -3.82 -3.03 3.59
CA GLN A 40 -5.27 -3.21 3.70
C GLN A 40 -6.05 -2.06 3.07
N GLN A 41 -5.63 -0.82 3.33
CA GLN A 41 -6.33 0.36 2.81
C GLN A 41 -6.15 0.50 1.29
N LEU A 42 -4.95 0.27 0.76
CA LEU A 42 -4.68 0.27 -0.68
C LEU A 42 -5.44 -0.85 -1.39
N ALA A 43 -5.48 -2.04 -0.80
CA ALA A 43 -6.23 -3.16 -1.33
C ALA A 43 -7.73 -2.85 -1.44
N ALA A 44 -8.31 -2.24 -0.40
CA ALA A 44 -9.70 -1.81 -0.42
C ALA A 44 -9.98 -0.69 -1.44
N ASP A 45 -9.12 0.32 -1.49
CA ASP A 45 -9.23 1.49 -2.39
C ASP A 45 -9.17 1.08 -3.87
N TRP A 46 -8.28 0.14 -4.20
CA TRP A 46 -8.11 -0.39 -5.55
C TRP A 46 -9.01 -1.59 -5.86
N GLN A 47 -9.76 -2.09 -4.87
CA GLN A 47 -10.58 -3.31 -4.97
C GLN A 47 -9.78 -4.55 -5.42
N ILE A 48 -8.57 -4.71 -4.87
CA ILE A 48 -7.63 -5.80 -5.18
C ILE A 48 -7.29 -6.60 -3.91
N PRO A 49 -6.76 -7.83 -4.03
CA PRO A 49 -6.29 -8.56 -2.86
C PRO A 49 -5.08 -7.88 -2.21
N VAL A 50 -4.99 -7.96 -0.87
CA VAL A 50 -3.87 -7.41 -0.09
C VAL A 50 -2.52 -7.98 -0.55
N SER A 51 -2.49 -9.23 -1.02
CA SER A 51 -1.29 -9.87 -1.59
C SER A 51 -0.82 -9.23 -2.90
N ALA A 52 -1.63 -8.43 -3.59
CA ALA A 52 -1.22 -7.68 -4.78
C ALA A 52 -0.50 -6.37 -4.45
N VAL A 53 -0.66 -5.87 -3.21
CA VAL A 53 -0.04 -4.63 -2.73
C VAL A 53 1.30 -4.94 -2.08
N GLU A 54 2.36 -4.40 -2.65
CA GLU A 54 3.72 -4.51 -2.14
C GLU A 54 4.16 -3.15 -1.60
N ILE A 55 4.68 -3.12 -0.36
CA ILE A 55 5.21 -1.89 0.23
C ILE A 55 6.71 -1.86 -0.01
N CYS A 56 7.19 -0.88 -0.79
CA CYS A 56 8.61 -0.77 -1.11
C CYS A 56 9.38 0.06 -0.08
N ARG A 57 8.80 1.15 0.42
CA ARG A 57 9.48 2.07 1.33
C ARG A 57 8.49 2.84 2.19
N ILE A 58 8.86 3.08 3.44
CA ILE A 58 8.13 3.96 4.36
C ILE A 58 9.09 5.08 4.77
N GLU A 59 8.65 6.32 4.62
CA GLU A 59 9.36 7.53 5.06
C GLU A 59 8.56 8.16 6.21
N ASP A 60 9.20 8.49 7.33
CA ASP A 60 8.64 9.24 8.47
C ASP A 60 9.00 10.72 8.37
#